data_AF-A0A2T7LDT8-F1
#
_entry.id   AF-A0A2T7LDT8-F1
#
_cell.length_a   1.000
_cell.length_b   1.000
_cell.length_c   1.000
_cell.angle_alpha   90.00
_cell.angle_beta   90.00
_cell.angle_gamma   90.00
#
_symmetry.space_group_name_H-M   'P 1'
#
loop_
_entity.id
_entity.type
_entity.pdbx_description
1 polymer ?
#
loop_
_entity_poly.entity_id
_entity_poly.type
_entity_poly.pdbx_seq_one_letter_code
_entity_poly.pdbx_strand_id
1 'polypeptide(L)'
;MVEVDIPDPVTAWEPTQGTDALTGAAEEILSVCAVVDSVDHDGIVALRLASDIILVEWEAVDRPSPGERIQFSTSRVELYPYKL
;
A
#
# COMPACT_ATOMS: atom_id res chain seq x y z
N MET A 1 17.14 -6.08 2.43
CA MET A 1 15.85 -5.68 3.02
C MET A 1 15.69 -4.20 2.72
N VAL A 2 14.51 -3.77 2.30
CA VAL A 2 14.22 -2.38 1.91
C VAL A 2 12.93 -2.00 2.61
N GLU A 3 12.88 -0.84 3.23
CA GLU A 3 11.64 -0.27 3.74
C GLU A 3 10.94 0.48 2.61
N VAL A 4 9.63 0.26 2.48
CA VAL A 4 8.80 0.87 1.44
C VAL A 4 7.84 1.82 2.13
N ASP A 5 7.86 3.08 1.71
CA ASP A 5 6.98 4.12 2.22
C ASP A 5 6.15 4.72 1.07
N ILE A 6 4.89 5.03 1.34
CA ILE A 6 3.96 5.61 0.38
C ILE A 6 3.46 6.93 0.98
N PRO A 7 4.04 8.07 0.56
CA PRO A 7 3.77 9.36 1.19
C PRO A 7 2.41 9.94 0.80
N ASP A 8 1.85 9.49 -0.33
CA ASP A 8 0.54 9.96 -0.79
C ASP A 8 -0.57 9.18 -0.07
N PRO A 9 -1.59 9.85 0.50
CA PRO A 9 -2.70 9.18 1.14
C PRO A 9 -3.53 8.39 0.11
N VAL A 10 -4.02 7.23 0.53
CA VAL A 10 -4.91 6.41 -0.29
C VAL A 10 -6.31 6.99 -0.24
N THR A 11 -6.72 7.56 -1.37
CA THR A 11 -8.04 8.21 -1.56
C THR A 11 -9.04 7.31 -2.28
N ALA A 12 -8.57 6.35 -3.06
CA ALA A 12 -9.38 5.40 -3.80
C ALA A 12 -8.69 4.03 -3.87
N TRP A 13 -9.48 2.97 -3.77
CA TRP A 13 -9.02 1.58 -3.81
C TRP A 13 -10.13 0.66 -4.32
N GLU A 14 -9.77 -0.56 -4.72
CA GLU A 14 -10.71 -1.61 -5.11
C GLU A 14 -10.29 -2.98 -4.55
N PRO A 15 -11.24 -3.86 -4.20
CA PRO A 15 -10.93 -5.26 -3.87
C PRO A 15 -10.37 -6.00 -5.08
N THR A 16 -9.36 -6.85 -4.88
CA THR A 16 -8.75 -7.63 -5.96
C THR A 16 -8.39 -9.06 -5.53
N GLN A 17 -8.18 -9.93 -6.51
CA GLN A 17 -7.66 -11.30 -6.32
C GLN A 17 -6.25 -11.46 -6.90
N GLY A 18 -5.59 -10.35 -7.28
CA GLY A 18 -4.25 -10.35 -7.84
C GLY A 18 -3.18 -10.83 -6.85
N THR A 19 -1.95 -11.06 -7.32
CA THR A 19 -0.80 -11.34 -6.43
C THR A 19 -0.23 -10.04 -5.86
N ASP A 20 0.53 -10.13 -4.77
CA ASP A 20 1.24 -8.98 -4.22
C ASP A 20 2.19 -8.41 -5.28
N ALA A 21 2.02 -7.14 -5.59
CA ALA A 21 2.79 -6.48 -6.64
C ALA A 21 2.83 -4.98 -6.42
N LEU A 22 4.02 -4.40 -6.62
CA LEU A 22 4.22 -2.97 -6.83
C LEU A 22 4.74 -2.80 -8.26
N THR A 23 3.92 -2.24 -9.15
CA THR A 23 4.27 -2.12 -10.56
C THR A 23 3.95 -0.74 -11.11
N GLY A 24 4.82 -0.23 -11.96
CA GLY A 24 4.58 0.96 -12.77
C GLY A 24 5.78 1.26 -13.65
N ALA A 25 5.57 2.08 -14.68
CA ALA A 25 6.66 2.60 -15.50
C ALA A 25 7.32 3.81 -14.84
N ALA A 26 8.57 4.13 -15.22
CA ALA A 26 9.19 5.38 -14.79
C ALA A 26 8.33 6.57 -15.24
N GLU A 27 8.03 7.49 -14.32
CA GLU A 27 7.15 8.67 -14.51
C GLU A 27 5.64 8.38 -14.62
N GLU A 28 5.17 7.15 -14.36
CA GLU A 28 3.74 6.80 -14.35
C GLU A 28 3.19 6.53 -12.94
N ILE A 29 1.85 6.57 -12.82
CA ILE A 29 1.11 6.16 -11.64
C ILE A 29 1.43 4.69 -11.33
N LEU A 30 1.89 4.44 -10.11
CA LEU A 30 2.24 3.12 -9.61
C LEU A 30 0.98 2.43 -9.09
N SER A 31 0.79 1.17 -9.49
CA SER A 31 -0.26 0.32 -8.94
C SER A 31 0.30 -0.55 -7.82
N VAL A 32 -0.35 -0.52 -6.67
CA VAL A 32 -0.01 -1.30 -5.47
C VAL A 32 -1.12 -2.31 -5.22
N CYS A 33 -0.78 -3.59 -5.16
CA CYS A 33 -1.67 -4.68 -4.77
C CYS A 33 -1.12 -5.35 -3.51
N ALA A 34 -1.87 -5.30 -2.41
CA ALA A 34 -1.43 -5.78 -1.10
C ALA A 34 -2.61 -6.30 -0.27
N VAL A 35 -2.31 -7.05 0.78
CA VAL A 35 -3.31 -7.54 1.75
C VAL A 35 -3.37 -6.58 2.93
N VAL A 36 -4.56 -6.23 3.39
CA VAL A 36 -4.74 -5.45 4.61
C VAL A 36 -4.35 -6.30 5.81
N ASP A 37 -3.36 -5.84 6.56
CA ASP A 37 -2.92 -6.51 7.78
C ASP A 37 -3.72 -6.03 8.99
N SER A 38 -3.82 -4.70 9.14
CA SER A 38 -4.61 -4.06 10.19
C SER A 38 -5.04 -2.66 9.79
N VAL A 39 -6.10 -2.17 10.45
CA VAL A 39 -6.67 -0.85 10.22
C VAL A 39 -6.72 -0.13 11.57
N ASP A 40 -6.04 1.01 11.67
CA ASP A 40 -6.02 1.83 12.88
C ASP A 40 -7.16 2.88 12.87
N HIS A 41 -7.51 3.38 14.05
CA HIS A 41 -8.52 4.41 14.25
C HIS A 41 -8.02 5.77 13.75
N ASP A 42 -6.71 6.00 13.80
CA ASP A 42 -6.05 7.26 13.42
C ASP A 42 -5.93 7.47 11.89
N GLY A 43 -6.59 6.64 11.08
CA GLY A 43 -6.55 6.77 9.63
C GLY A 43 -5.29 6.20 9.00
N ILE A 44 -4.56 5.34 9.72
CA ILE A 44 -3.42 4.58 9.17
C ILE A 44 -3.88 3.15 8.90
N VAL A 45 -3.51 2.61 7.75
CA VAL A 45 -3.74 1.21 7.39
C VAL A 45 -2.39 0.53 7.17
N ALA A 46 -2.19 -0.62 7.81
CA ALA A 46 -1.03 -1.45 7.58
C ALA A 46 -1.36 -2.45 6.47
N LEU A 47 -0.56 -2.45 5.39
CA LEU A 47 -0.69 -3.38 4.29
C LEU A 47 0.51 -4.30 4.26
N ARG A 48 0.26 -5.57 3.99
CA ARG A 48 1.26 -6.61 3.78
C ARG A 48 1.49 -6.77 2.28
N LEU A 49 2.71 -6.46 1.86
CA LEU A 49 3.20 -6.62 0.49
C LEU A 49 4.30 -7.70 0.51
N ALA A 50 3.96 -8.91 0.08
CA ALA A 50 4.81 -10.09 0.21
C ALA A 50 5.22 -10.35 1.68
N SER A 51 6.52 -10.23 2.01
CA SER A 51 7.04 -10.39 3.37
C SER A 51 7.04 -9.11 4.20
N ASP A 52 6.86 -7.95 3.56
CA ASP A 52 7.07 -6.65 4.16
C ASP A 52 5.74 -6.00 4.54
N ILE A 53 5.79 -5.08 5.50
CA ILE A 53 4.66 -4.25 5.93
C ILE A 53 4.91 -2.82 5.47
N ILE A 54 3.90 -2.22 4.85
CA ILE A 54 3.87 -0.81 4.49
C ILE A 54 2.75 -0.15 5.29
N LEU A 55 3.01 1.04 5.79
CA LEU A 55 2.00 1.87 6.45
C LEU A 55 1.55 2.94 5.47
N VAL A 56 0.25 3.13 5.36
CA VAL A 56 -0.33 4.12 4.46
C VAL A 56 -1.37 4.96 5.18
N GLU A 57 -1.36 6.26 4.90
CA GLU A 57 -2.45 7.15 5.32
C GLU A 57 -3.70 6.84 4.49
N TRP A 58 -4.84 6.76 5.14
CA TRP A 58 -6.11 6.30 4.57
C TRP A 58 -7.16 7.40 4.65
N GLU A 59 -7.41 8.04 3.51
CA GLU A 59 -8.40 9.11 3.38
C GLU A 59 -9.63 8.68 2.58
N ALA A 60 -9.62 7.46 2.02
CA ALA A 60 -10.79 6.89 1.36
C ALA A 60 -11.96 6.75 2.35
N VAL A 61 -13.17 7.05 1.86
CA VAL A 61 -14.41 7.01 2.66
C VAL A 61 -14.67 5.61 3.21
N ASP A 62 -14.44 4.60 2.37
CA ASP A 62 -14.58 3.19 2.75
C ASP A 62 -13.25 2.65 3.26
N ARG A 63 -13.28 2.07 4.46
CA ARG A 63 -12.14 1.37 5.05
C ARG A 63 -12.19 -0.11 4.70
N PRO A 64 -11.10 -0.70 4.19
CA PRO A 64 -11.07 -2.11 3.88
C PRO A 64 -11.02 -2.95 5.17
N SER A 65 -11.32 -4.25 5.07
CA SER A 65 -11.26 -5.14 6.24
C SER A 65 -9.90 -5.83 6.37
N PRO A 66 -9.39 -6.10 7.59
CA PRO A 66 -8.22 -6.97 7.75
C PRO A 66 -8.38 -8.31 7.03
N GLY A 67 -7.34 -8.74 6.31
CA GLY A 67 -7.32 -9.91 5.44
C GLY A 67 -7.86 -9.67 4.02
N GLU A 68 -8.47 -8.52 3.75
CA GLU A 68 -8.92 -8.15 2.42
C GLU A 68 -7.72 -7.79 1.54
N ARG A 69 -7.78 -8.18 0.27
CA ARG A 69 -6.77 -7.82 -0.71
C ARG A 69 -7.27 -6.65 -1.54
N ILE A 70 -6.46 -5.60 -1.60
CA ILE A 70 -6.83 -4.33 -2.20
C ILE A 70 -5.81 -3.92 -3.26
N GLN A 71 -6.28 -3.13 -4.21
CA GLN A 71 -5.46 -2.45 -5.19
C GLN A 71 -5.72 -0.96 -5.13
N PHE A 72 -4.66 -0.17 -5.15
CA PHE A 72 -4.75 1.29 -5.26
C PHE A 72 -3.60 1.83 -6.12
N SER A 73 -3.73 3.10 -6.47
CA SER A 73 -2.76 3.83 -7.28
C SER A 73 -2.09 4.92 -6.47
N THR A 74 -0.78 5.08 -6.62
CA THR A 74 0.00 6.15 -6.00
C THR A 74 0.97 6.77 -7.01
N SER A 75 1.30 8.05 -6.86
CA SER A 75 2.24 8.73 -7.76
C SER A 75 3.69 8.58 -7.29
N ARG A 76 3.89 8.22 -6.02
CA ARG A 76 5.21 8.17 -5.39
C ARG A 76 5.32 6.99 -4.44
N VAL A 77 6.45 6.32 -4.53
CA VAL A 77 6.91 5.33 -3.55
C VAL A 77 8.35 5.65 -3.20
N GLU A 78 8.65 5.66 -1.92
CA GLU A 78 9.99 5.87 -1.41
C GLU A 78 10.57 4.55 -0.92
N LEU A 79 11.80 4.26 -1.34
CA LEU A 79 12.49 3.03 -1.01
C LEU A 79 13.73 3.35 -0.19
N TYR A 80 13.75 2.89 1.05
CA TYR A 80 14.85 3.09 1.97
C TYR A 80 15.62 1.79 2.16
N PRO A 81 16.79 1.63 1.52
CA PRO A 81 17.61 0.44 1.73
C PRO A 81 18.16 0.44 3.16
N TYR A 82 17.97 -0.66 3.89
CA TYR A 82 18.66 -0.84 5.17
C TYR A 82 20.16 -0.92 4.90
N LYS A 83 20.91 0.07 5.40
CA LYS A 83 22.38 -0.02 5.39
C LYS A 83 22.80 -1.08 6.39
N LEU A 84 23.40 -2.15 5.87
CA LEU A 84 24.15 -3.14 6.64
C LEU A 84 25.40 -2.50 7.26
#